data_AF-A0A6A7BVR1-F1
#
_entry.id   AF-A0A6A7BVR1-F1
#
_cell.length_a   1.000
_cell.length_b   1.000
_cell.length_c   1.000
_cell.angle_alpha   90.00
_cell.angle_beta   90.00
_cell.angle_gamma   90.00
#
_symmetry.space_group_name_H-M   'P 1'
#
loop_
_entity.id
_entity.type
_entity.pdbx_description
1 polymer ?
#
loop_
_entity_poly.entity_id
_entity_poly.type
_entity_poly.pdbx_seq_one_letter_code
_entity_poly.pdbx_strand_id
1 'polypeptide(L)'
;MNLRSSLILAAATLARASTLPPTAAASPAAGSYPAAAAAAIPSTASAVLGNWSLAFGHLFSGSSDTPNCLSSICSDFSTLGHGRLSPIGLNPDLVKQPICNASASSANTADSLPWTIRSLSDMFIAQLLGAFSDGTTVAGASLSASPKAKKAYSYICTNARYSVLDAYHLDSARVVNTTCHAAGTNMAPRPAQALASANLTDVSLYSNAVSDLFGSTWTATARDKAELGDLCTTAKGRLDGYARMGMSADLVKECVCGGNVSEMPSAVPSAHPHGPPMGAPMGAGGAPMAGMNAPLGSAPGAPMENAPHHPPFYFPGMDTLPKRGEVLTTTQATQLIKMHMTRIFVIVLNGMSDMPDWNDFLCKNLSVRGLDSCGLMGEGVLKAVCAK
;
A
#
# COMPACT_ATOMS: atom_id res chain seq x y z
N MET A 1 -38.98 -28.93 7.40
CA MET A 1 -38.40 -29.65 6.24
C MET A 1 -38.81 -28.88 4.99
N ASN A 2 -37.97 -27.94 4.57
CA ASN A 2 -37.08 -28.02 3.40
C ASN A 2 -37.81 -27.89 2.06
N LEU A 3 -37.72 -26.69 1.47
CA LEU A 3 -37.50 -26.56 0.04
C LEU A 3 -36.65 -25.32 -0.26
N ARG A 4 -35.64 -25.57 -1.10
CA ARG A 4 -34.61 -24.67 -1.62
C ARG A 4 -35.16 -23.78 -2.73
N SER A 5 -34.33 -22.79 -3.10
CA SER A 5 -34.35 -21.85 -4.25
C SER A 5 -34.84 -20.46 -3.82
N SER A 6 -34.13 -19.35 -4.02
CA SER A 6 -33.27 -19.01 -5.15
C SER A 6 -32.18 -18.01 -4.78
N LEU A 7 -31.09 -18.13 -5.54
CA LEU A 7 -29.96 -17.23 -5.68
C LEU A 7 -30.37 -15.94 -6.44
N ILE A 8 -29.58 -14.88 -6.25
CA ILE A 8 -29.35 -13.68 -7.09
C ILE A 8 -29.96 -12.34 -6.60
N LEU A 9 -29.07 -11.34 -6.60
CA LEU A 9 -29.23 -9.87 -6.63
C LEU A 9 -29.04 -9.10 -5.30
N ALA A 10 -27.78 -8.71 -5.04
CA ALA A 10 -27.46 -7.48 -4.30
C ALA A 10 -26.09 -6.93 -4.73
N ALA A 11 -25.94 -6.67 -6.03
CA ALA A 11 -24.95 -5.74 -6.56
C ALA A 11 -25.70 -4.44 -6.90
N ALA A 12 -25.74 -3.50 -5.94
CA ALA A 12 -26.02 -2.07 -6.13
C ALA A 12 -26.41 -1.47 -4.77
N THR A 13 -25.48 -0.76 -4.11
CA THR A 13 -25.76 0.47 -3.33
C THR A 13 -24.48 0.94 -2.62
N LEU A 14 -23.66 1.73 -3.32
CA LEU A 14 -22.94 2.87 -2.73
C LEU A 14 -22.40 3.79 -3.84
N ALA A 15 -23.26 4.09 -4.82
CA ALA A 15 -23.17 5.31 -5.60
C ALA A 15 -24.29 6.23 -5.11
N ARG A 16 -24.08 6.87 -3.95
CA ARG A 16 -24.87 8.05 -3.59
C ARG A 16 -23.98 9.25 -3.84
N ALA A 17 -24.26 9.92 -4.95
CA ALA A 17 -23.73 11.22 -5.29
C ALA A 17 -23.97 12.18 -4.11
N SER A 18 -22.91 12.54 -3.41
CA SER A 18 -22.86 13.75 -2.61
C SER A 18 -22.40 14.87 -3.53
N THR A 19 -23.34 15.59 -4.12
CA THR A 19 -23.13 16.94 -4.67
C THR A 19 -22.96 17.92 -3.52
N LEU A 20 -21.92 17.73 -2.72
CA LEU A 20 -21.44 18.73 -1.77
C LEU A 20 -20.23 19.42 -2.42
N PRO A 21 -20.13 20.75 -2.39
CA PRO A 21 -18.92 21.44 -2.80
C PRO A 21 -17.74 20.88 -1.98
N PRO A 22 -16.50 20.90 -2.49
CA PRO A 22 -15.33 20.48 -1.73
C PRO A 22 -15.19 21.41 -0.51
N THR A 23 -15.80 21.04 0.61
CA THR A 23 -15.45 21.58 1.90
C THR A 23 -14.07 21.06 2.17
N ALA A 24 -13.08 21.96 2.07
CA ALA A 24 -11.73 21.74 2.54
C ALA A 24 -11.82 21.01 3.89
N ALA A 25 -11.39 19.75 3.93
CA ALA A 25 -11.24 19.03 5.18
C ALA A 25 -10.37 19.92 6.07
N ALA A 26 -10.95 20.38 7.18
CA ALA A 26 -10.25 21.23 8.12
C ALA A 26 -8.98 20.47 8.53
N SER A 27 -7.84 20.94 8.05
CA SER A 27 -6.54 20.50 8.53
C SER A 27 -6.58 20.64 10.05
N PRO A 28 -6.35 19.57 10.84
CA PRO A 28 -6.35 19.71 12.29
C PRO A 28 -5.32 20.80 12.64
N ALA A 29 -5.75 21.72 13.50
CA ALA A 29 -4.90 22.78 14.03
C ALA A 29 -3.59 22.16 14.51
N ALA A 30 -2.48 22.76 14.12
CA ALA A 30 -1.15 22.33 14.51
C ALA A 30 -1.05 22.31 16.04
N GLY A 31 -1.29 21.15 16.64
CA GLY A 31 -0.88 20.89 18.01
C GLY A 31 0.63 21.09 18.05
N SER A 32 1.09 22.03 18.88
CA SER A 32 2.49 22.31 19.09
C SER A 32 3.17 21.09 19.68
N TYR A 33 3.89 20.33 18.84
CA TYR A 33 4.87 19.37 19.31
C TYR A 33 6.03 20.13 19.95
N PRO A 34 6.54 19.71 21.13
CA PRO A 34 7.74 20.32 21.69
C PRO A 34 8.91 20.12 20.71
N ALA A 35 9.62 21.22 20.44
CA ALA A 35 10.79 21.22 19.59
C ALA A 35 11.83 20.26 20.18
N ALA A 36 12.12 19.16 19.47
CA ALA A 36 13.24 18.30 19.81
C ALA A 36 14.52 19.14 19.80
N ALA A 37 15.28 19.08 20.90
CA ALA A 37 16.60 19.67 21.02
C ALA A 37 17.44 19.29 19.80
N ALA A 38 18.26 20.23 19.30
CA ALA A 38 19.04 20.15 18.06
C ALA A 38 19.76 18.79 17.89
N ALA A 39 19.05 17.83 17.31
CA ALA A 39 19.55 16.51 16.98
C ALA A 39 20.10 16.55 15.55
N ALA A 40 21.11 15.72 15.28
CA ALA A 40 21.65 15.52 13.94
C ALA A 40 20.50 15.39 12.92
N ILE A 41 20.61 16.10 11.80
CA ILE A 41 19.60 16.08 10.75
C ILE A 41 19.36 14.60 10.35
N PRO A 42 18.13 14.08 10.47
CA PRO A 42 17.87 12.67 10.22
C PRO A 42 18.29 12.31 8.80
N SER A 43 19.08 11.24 8.62
CA SER A 43 19.23 10.60 7.31
C SER A 43 17.86 10.36 6.65
N THR A 44 17.80 10.32 5.31
CA THR A 44 16.53 10.08 4.61
C THR A 44 15.89 8.75 5.04
N ALA A 45 16.69 7.70 5.29
CA ALA A 45 16.22 6.46 5.90
C ALA A 45 15.56 6.64 7.27
N SER A 46 16.12 7.46 8.16
CA SER A 46 15.49 7.73 9.47
C SER A 46 14.20 8.55 9.36
N ALA A 47 14.07 9.43 8.36
CA ALA A 47 12.81 10.11 8.08
C ALA A 47 11.74 9.11 7.60
N VAL A 48 12.11 8.22 6.68
CA VAL A 48 11.23 7.14 6.17
C VAL A 48 10.78 6.23 7.31
N LEU A 49 11.70 5.73 8.13
CA LEU A 49 11.38 4.84 9.25
C LEU A 49 10.65 5.56 10.39
N GLY A 50 10.91 6.85 10.61
CA GLY A 50 10.16 7.68 11.55
C GLY A 50 8.69 7.84 11.12
N ASN A 51 8.46 8.14 9.84
CA ASN A 51 7.12 8.22 9.26
C ASN A 51 6.41 6.86 9.26
N TRP A 52 7.11 5.77 8.96
CA TRP A 52 6.53 4.42 9.09
C TRP A 52 6.22 4.07 10.54
N SER A 53 7.03 4.49 11.52
CA SER A 53 6.76 4.29 12.95
C SER A 53 5.44 4.95 13.37
N LEU A 54 5.21 6.20 12.95
CA LEU A 54 3.93 6.90 13.18
C LEU A 54 2.77 6.21 12.47
N ALA A 55 2.92 5.86 11.18
CA ALA A 55 1.89 5.18 10.42
C ALA A 55 1.51 3.84 11.05
N PHE A 56 2.49 3.04 11.46
CA PHE A 56 2.29 1.77 12.14
C PHE A 56 1.52 1.95 13.46
N GLY A 57 1.90 2.94 14.27
CA GLY A 57 1.18 3.27 15.51
C GLY A 57 -0.30 3.63 15.26
N HIS A 58 -0.57 4.47 14.25
CA HIS A 58 -1.95 4.86 13.89
C HIS A 58 -2.76 3.72 13.25
N LEU A 59 -2.14 2.89 12.41
CA LEU A 59 -2.76 1.67 11.88
C LEU A 59 -3.16 0.72 13.03
N PHE A 60 -2.26 0.57 14.00
CA PHE A 60 -2.51 -0.26 15.17
C PHE A 60 -3.64 0.29 16.04
N SER A 61 -3.62 1.59 16.36
CA SER A 61 -4.67 2.22 17.16
C SER A 61 -6.03 2.21 16.47
N GLY A 62 -6.05 2.54 15.16
CA GLY A 62 -7.27 2.65 14.37
C GLY A 62 -7.92 1.32 14.02
N SER A 63 -7.14 0.23 14.04
CA SER A 63 -7.64 -1.15 13.89
C SER A 63 -8.21 -1.76 15.16
N SER A 64 -8.10 -1.07 16.31
CA SER A 64 -8.58 -1.59 17.59
C SER A 64 -10.04 -1.26 17.83
N ASP A 65 -10.81 -2.24 18.30
CA ASP A 65 -12.25 -2.08 18.53
C ASP A 65 -12.60 -1.51 19.92
N THR A 66 -11.65 -1.55 20.88
CA THR A 66 -11.87 -0.98 22.22
C THR A 66 -10.62 -0.30 22.78
N PRO A 67 -10.77 0.72 23.65
CA PRO A 67 -9.64 1.37 24.33
C PRO A 67 -8.87 0.40 25.25
N ASN A 68 -9.56 -0.58 25.83
CA ASN A 68 -8.97 -1.59 26.72
C ASN A 68 -7.94 -2.48 25.99
N CYS A 69 -8.12 -2.71 24.69
CA CYS A 69 -7.12 -3.42 23.88
C CYS A 69 -5.82 -2.62 23.70
N LEU A 70 -5.88 -1.29 23.84
CA LEU A 70 -4.73 -0.40 23.69
C LEU A 70 -4.06 -0.10 25.03
N SER A 71 -4.82 -0.10 26.13
CA SER A 71 -4.29 0.26 27.46
C SER A 71 -3.23 -0.72 27.94
N SER A 72 -3.44 -2.03 27.76
CA SER A 72 -2.44 -3.06 28.10
C SER A 72 -1.14 -2.87 27.30
N ILE A 73 -1.26 -2.55 26.02
CA ILE A 73 -0.13 -2.30 25.13
C ILE A 73 0.59 -1.01 25.51
N CYS A 74 -0.15 0.04 25.87
CA CYS A 74 0.44 1.29 26.31
C CYS A 74 1.19 1.14 27.64
N SER A 75 0.58 0.46 28.63
CA SER A 75 1.18 0.26 29.94
C SER A 75 2.44 -0.57 29.89
N ASP A 76 2.49 -1.53 28.97
CA ASP A 76 3.58 -2.48 28.88
C ASP A 76 4.37 -2.31 27.58
N PHE A 77 4.35 -1.12 26.97
CA PHE A 77 4.96 -0.89 25.64
C PHE A 77 6.47 -1.17 25.61
N SER A 78 7.19 -0.96 26.72
CA SER A 78 8.60 -1.35 26.83
C SER A 78 8.80 -2.86 26.72
N THR A 79 7.81 -3.63 27.16
CA THR A 79 7.83 -5.10 27.17
C THR A 79 7.13 -5.69 25.94
N LEU A 80 6.04 -5.09 25.43
CA LEU A 80 5.24 -5.48 24.25
C LEU A 80 5.73 -4.86 22.94
N GLY A 81 6.40 -3.71 22.98
CA GLY A 81 7.30 -3.26 21.91
C GLY A 81 8.61 -4.07 21.89
N HIS A 82 8.77 -4.96 22.88
CA HIS A 82 9.82 -5.96 23.08
C HIS A 82 11.27 -5.46 22.95
N GLY A 83 11.51 -4.15 22.88
CA GLY A 83 12.78 -3.62 22.37
C GLY A 83 13.13 -4.13 20.96
N ARG A 84 12.13 -4.63 20.21
CA ARG A 84 12.30 -5.27 18.89
C ARG A 84 12.04 -4.31 17.73
N LEU A 85 11.32 -3.23 17.98
CA LEU A 85 11.07 -2.15 17.03
C LEU A 85 12.37 -1.39 16.69
N SER A 86 13.20 -1.03 17.67
CA SER A 86 14.46 -0.31 17.40
C SER A 86 15.46 -1.12 16.57
N PRO A 87 15.69 -2.42 16.83
CA PRO A 87 16.55 -3.26 16.00
C PRO A 87 16.16 -3.32 14.52
N ILE A 88 14.86 -3.22 14.21
CA ILE A 88 14.38 -3.16 12.81
C ILE A 88 14.33 -1.73 12.25
N GLY A 89 14.83 -0.75 13.02
CA GLY A 89 15.00 0.65 12.61
C GLY A 89 13.84 1.58 12.96
N LEU A 90 12.79 1.09 13.62
CA LEU A 90 11.65 1.92 14.01
C LEU A 90 11.95 2.70 15.29
N ASN A 91 11.29 3.85 15.43
CA ASN A 91 11.34 4.65 16.64
C ASN A 91 10.19 4.22 17.57
N PRO A 92 10.48 3.56 18.72
CA PRO A 92 9.44 3.07 19.62
C PRO A 92 8.54 4.19 20.16
N ASP A 93 9.08 5.39 20.42
CA ASP A 93 8.30 6.50 20.97
C ASP A 93 7.26 6.99 19.96
N LEU A 94 7.64 7.05 18.67
CA LEU A 94 6.72 7.40 17.58
C LEU A 94 5.64 6.34 17.35
N VAL A 95 5.93 5.06 17.60
CA VAL A 95 4.89 4.00 17.57
C VAL A 95 3.98 4.08 18.81
N LYS A 96 4.57 4.31 19.98
CA LYS A 96 3.87 4.32 21.27
C LYS A 96 2.85 5.45 21.36
N GLN A 97 3.20 6.64 20.88
CA GLN A 97 2.40 7.84 21.07
C GLN A 97 0.96 7.69 20.52
N PRO A 98 0.73 7.28 19.25
CA PRO A 98 -0.62 7.03 18.74
C PRO A 98 -1.42 6.01 19.56
N ILE A 99 -0.79 4.91 19.95
CA ILE A 99 -1.41 3.81 20.70
C ILE A 99 -1.86 4.28 22.09
N CYS A 100 -0.96 4.93 22.81
CA CYS A 100 -1.21 5.43 24.15
C CYS A 100 -2.25 6.56 24.17
N ASN A 101 -2.20 7.49 23.20
CA ASN A 101 -3.19 8.55 23.12
C ASN A 101 -4.59 8.00 22.89
N ALA A 102 -4.74 7.08 21.93
CA ALA A 102 -6.02 6.43 21.65
C ALA A 102 -6.53 5.57 22.83
N SER A 103 -5.62 5.00 23.63
CA SER A 103 -6.00 4.27 24.85
C SER A 103 -6.68 5.18 25.89
N ALA A 104 -6.38 6.49 25.88
CA ALA A 104 -6.92 7.47 26.81
C ALA A 104 -8.19 8.18 26.28
N SER A 105 -8.31 8.37 24.96
CA SER A 105 -9.39 9.18 24.35
C SER A 105 -10.42 8.40 23.54
N SER A 106 -10.26 7.08 23.42
CA SER A 106 -10.97 6.10 22.59
C SER A 106 -10.26 5.70 21.29
N ALA A 107 -10.29 4.40 20.98
CA ALA A 107 -9.79 3.84 19.74
C ALA A 107 -10.80 4.14 18.62
N ASN A 108 -10.40 4.93 17.63
CA ASN A 108 -11.28 5.34 16.55
C ASN A 108 -10.54 5.38 15.21
N THR A 109 -11.06 4.63 14.24
CA THR A 109 -10.61 4.64 12.84
C THR A 109 -10.71 6.04 12.24
N ALA A 110 -11.79 6.79 12.53
CA ALA A 110 -11.99 8.13 11.97
C ALA A 110 -10.91 9.13 12.41
N ASP A 111 -10.35 8.95 13.60
CA ASP A 111 -9.26 9.78 14.11
C ASP A 111 -7.90 9.28 13.61
N SER A 112 -7.70 7.97 13.50
CA SER A 112 -6.40 7.39 13.15
C SER A 112 -6.10 7.41 11.66
N LEU A 113 -7.11 7.29 10.80
CA LEU A 113 -6.93 7.21 9.35
C LEU A 113 -6.33 8.48 8.73
N PRO A 114 -6.77 9.71 9.08
CA PRO A 114 -6.13 10.94 8.57
C PRO A 114 -4.64 11.04 8.93
N TRP A 115 -4.26 10.65 10.14
CA TRP A 115 -2.85 10.64 10.55
C TRP A 115 -2.05 9.54 9.86
N THR A 116 -2.66 8.37 9.63
CA THR A 116 -2.06 7.30 8.82
C THR A 116 -1.75 7.79 7.41
N ILE A 117 -2.73 8.40 6.74
CA ILE A 117 -2.58 8.98 5.39
C ILE A 117 -1.44 9.99 5.38
N ARG A 118 -1.40 10.89 6.36
CA ARG A 118 -0.33 11.89 6.49
C ARG A 118 1.04 11.24 6.63
N SER A 119 1.20 10.28 7.52
CA SER A 119 2.49 9.61 7.75
C SER A 119 2.94 8.77 6.55
N LEU A 120 2.03 8.07 5.87
CA LEU A 120 2.36 7.37 4.62
C LEU A 120 2.76 8.35 3.50
N SER A 121 2.13 9.52 3.45
CA SER A 121 2.48 10.59 2.51
C SER A 121 3.86 11.15 2.79
N ASP A 122 4.17 11.47 4.04
CA ASP A 122 5.49 11.99 4.45
C ASP A 122 6.59 10.92 4.22
N MET A 123 6.27 9.62 4.41
CA MET A 123 7.16 8.50 4.05
C MET A 123 7.43 8.46 2.54
N PHE A 124 6.37 8.49 1.73
CA PHE A 124 6.48 8.48 0.26
C PHE A 124 7.24 9.70 -0.26
N ILE A 125 7.01 10.88 0.30
CA ILE A 125 7.73 12.12 -0.03
C ILE A 125 9.22 11.98 0.27
N ALA A 126 9.59 11.47 1.44
CA ALA A 126 11.00 11.26 1.79
C ALA A 126 11.68 10.29 0.81
N GLN A 127 10.99 9.20 0.46
CA GLN A 127 11.47 8.24 -0.55
C GLN A 127 11.61 8.89 -1.93
N LEU A 128 10.60 9.64 -2.38
CA LEU A 128 10.60 10.31 -3.68
C LEU A 128 11.72 11.35 -3.77
N LEU A 129 11.93 12.13 -2.70
CA LEU A 129 13.00 13.14 -2.68
C LEU A 129 14.41 12.52 -2.65
N GLY A 130 14.59 11.40 -1.98
CA GLY A 130 15.88 10.73 -2.01
C GLY A 130 16.09 9.89 -3.28
N ALA A 131 15.02 9.43 -3.94
CA ALA A 131 15.11 8.67 -5.19
C ALA A 131 15.80 9.44 -6.33
N PHE A 132 15.69 10.77 -6.34
CA PHE A 132 16.33 11.66 -7.32
C PHE A 132 17.57 12.38 -6.75
N SER A 133 17.99 12.05 -5.53
CA SER A 133 19.23 12.57 -4.95
C SER A 133 20.44 11.72 -5.32
N ASP A 134 21.64 12.27 -5.18
CA ASP A 134 22.89 11.51 -5.28
C ASP A 134 23.18 10.64 -4.03
N GLY A 135 22.21 10.53 -3.10
CA GLY A 135 22.35 9.84 -1.83
C GLY A 135 23.22 10.57 -0.79
N THR A 136 23.59 11.84 -1.05
CA THR A 136 24.34 12.68 -0.10
C THR A 136 23.50 13.80 0.50
N THR A 137 22.39 14.18 -0.13
CA THR A 137 21.48 15.21 0.40
C THR A 137 20.49 14.63 1.41
N VAL A 138 20.45 15.28 2.57
CA VAL A 138 19.65 14.90 3.73
C VAL A 138 18.24 15.48 3.62
N ALA A 139 17.21 14.67 3.86
CA ALA A 139 15.84 15.16 3.96
C ALA A 139 15.73 16.23 5.08
N GLY A 140 15.31 17.44 4.71
CA GLY A 140 14.88 18.47 5.67
C GLY A 140 15.78 19.70 5.86
N ALA A 141 17.01 19.75 5.36
CA ALA A 141 17.91 20.89 5.65
C ALA A 141 18.30 21.77 4.46
N SER A 142 18.13 21.32 3.22
CA SER A 142 18.20 22.21 2.06
C SER A 142 17.60 21.52 0.85
N LEU A 143 16.45 22.01 0.38
CA LEU A 143 15.94 21.76 -0.97
C LEU A 143 16.81 22.45 -2.04
N SER A 144 18.10 22.68 -1.77
CA SER A 144 19.11 22.87 -2.82
C SER A 144 19.37 21.54 -3.51
N ALA A 145 18.32 21.01 -4.13
CA ALA A 145 18.39 19.92 -5.07
C ALA A 145 19.47 20.27 -6.10
N SER A 146 20.31 19.29 -6.44
CA SER A 146 21.29 19.45 -7.52
C SER A 146 20.56 19.90 -8.80
N PRO A 147 21.25 20.55 -9.75
CA PRO A 147 20.63 20.92 -11.02
C PRO A 147 19.94 19.74 -11.73
N LYS A 148 20.47 18.52 -11.58
CA LYS A 148 19.84 17.28 -12.07
C LYS A 148 18.53 16.99 -11.33
N ALA A 149 18.55 16.99 -10.00
CA ALA A 149 17.37 16.74 -9.19
C ALA A 149 16.26 17.78 -9.42
N LYS A 150 16.60 19.07 -9.54
CA LYS A 150 15.63 20.13 -9.88
C LYS A 150 14.93 19.88 -11.22
N LYS A 151 15.69 19.47 -12.24
CA LYS A 151 15.11 19.09 -13.55
C LYS A 151 14.18 17.90 -13.42
N ALA A 152 14.55 16.89 -12.63
CA ALA A 152 13.70 15.74 -12.38
C ALA A 152 12.39 16.14 -11.67
N TYR A 153 12.45 16.93 -10.60
CA TYR A 153 11.26 17.42 -9.92
C TYR A 153 10.40 18.33 -10.79
N SER A 154 11.01 19.12 -11.67
CA SER A 154 10.29 19.92 -12.65
C SER A 154 9.45 19.05 -13.56
N TYR A 155 10.05 17.99 -14.11
CA TYR A 155 9.33 17.01 -14.92
C TYR A 155 8.20 16.32 -14.13
N ILE A 156 8.46 15.88 -12.88
CA ILE A 156 7.45 15.23 -12.04
C ILE A 156 6.30 16.20 -11.70
N CYS A 157 6.59 17.44 -11.34
CA CYS A 157 5.57 18.45 -11.06
C CYS A 157 4.65 18.66 -12.27
N THR A 158 5.20 18.70 -13.49
CA THR A 158 4.41 18.89 -14.70
C THR A 158 3.63 17.65 -15.15
N ASN A 159 4.20 16.45 -14.96
CA ASN A 159 3.69 15.23 -15.60
C ASN A 159 3.00 14.25 -14.64
N ALA A 160 3.06 14.47 -13.33
CA ALA A 160 2.35 13.64 -12.36
C ALA A 160 0.86 14.01 -12.24
N ARG A 161 0.03 12.98 -12.16
CA ARG A 161 -1.42 13.01 -11.94
C ARG A 161 -1.72 12.96 -10.44
N TYR A 162 -1.39 14.02 -9.72
CA TYR A 162 -1.47 14.00 -8.24
C TYR A 162 -2.83 13.60 -7.65
N SER A 163 -3.95 13.87 -8.33
CA SER A 163 -5.27 13.47 -7.86
C SER A 163 -5.46 11.95 -7.74
N VAL A 164 -4.64 11.13 -8.41
CA VAL A 164 -4.69 9.66 -8.26
C VAL A 164 -4.09 9.20 -6.93
N LEU A 165 -3.30 10.03 -6.26
CA LEU A 165 -2.63 9.70 -5.00
C LEU A 165 -3.63 9.49 -3.87
N ASP A 166 -4.76 10.19 -3.89
CA ASP A 166 -5.81 10.03 -2.89
C ASP A 166 -6.39 8.61 -2.89
N ALA A 167 -6.43 7.94 -4.06
CA ALA A 167 -6.85 6.55 -4.17
C ALA A 167 -5.86 5.55 -3.55
N TYR A 168 -4.60 5.95 -3.37
CA TYR A 168 -3.58 5.21 -2.64
C TYR A 168 -3.53 5.62 -1.16
N HIS A 169 -4.53 6.31 -0.62
CA HIS A 169 -4.48 6.84 0.76
C HIS A 169 -3.24 7.72 1.01
N LEU A 170 -2.86 8.53 0.01
CA LEU A 170 -1.81 9.54 0.11
C LEU A 170 -2.44 10.93 -0.09
N ASP A 171 -2.03 11.90 0.71
CA ASP A 171 -2.44 13.30 0.64
C ASP A 171 -1.81 13.95 -0.60
N SER A 172 -2.58 14.00 -1.69
CA SER A 172 -2.13 14.55 -2.98
C SER A 172 -1.61 15.98 -2.85
N ALA A 173 -2.28 16.85 -2.08
CA ALA A 173 -1.90 18.24 -1.91
C ALA A 173 -0.52 18.38 -1.24
N ARG A 174 -0.25 17.56 -0.24
CA ARG A 174 1.05 17.51 0.45
C ARG A 174 2.17 17.03 -0.47
N VAL A 175 1.91 16.01 -1.28
CA VAL A 175 2.89 15.50 -2.25
C VAL A 175 3.16 16.56 -3.32
N VAL A 176 2.13 17.16 -3.93
CA VAL A 176 2.24 18.29 -4.89
C VAL A 176 3.10 19.41 -4.34
N ASN A 177 2.74 19.91 -3.14
CA ASN A 177 3.38 21.07 -2.57
C ASN A 177 4.88 20.81 -2.38
N THR A 178 5.24 19.60 -1.95
CA THR A 178 6.64 19.25 -1.71
C THR A 178 7.41 19.04 -3.01
N THR A 179 6.88 18.28 -3.96
CA THR A 179 7.58 17.96 -5.22
C THR A 179 7.71 19.19 -6.13
N CYS A 180 6.66 19.99 -6.25
CA CYS A 180 6.69 21.22 -7.05
C CYS A 180 7.59 22.28 -6.41
N HIS A 181 7.57 22.43 -5.08
CA HIS A 181 8.50 23.33 -4.41
C HIS A 181 9.97 22.89 -4.57
N ALA A 182 10.23 21.57 -4.59
CA ALA A 182 11.56 21.03 -4.88
C ALA A 182 12.03 21.31 -6.33
N ALA A 183 11.10 21.49 -7.27
CA ALA A 183 11.39 21.93 -8.63
C ALA A 183 11.70 23.44 -8.70
N GLY A 184 11.02 24.24 -7.87
CA GLY A 184 11.20 25.67 -7.73
C GLY A 184 9.99 26.33 -7.04
N THR A 185 10.19 27.48 -6.41
CA THR A 185 9.16 28.11 -5.54
C THR A 185 7.87 28.52 -6.25
N ASN A 186 7.90 28.70 -7.57
CA ASN A 186 6.77 29.17 -8.37
C ASN A 186 6.24 28.11 -9.35
N MET A 187 6.67 26.85 -9.20
CA MET A 187 6.22 25.80 -10.10
C MET A 187 4.84 25.31 -9.69
N ALA A 188 3.91 25.26 -10.64
CA ALA A 188 2.58 24.73 -10.44
C ALA A 188 2.44 23.40 -11.19
N PRO A 189 1.68 22.43 -10.62
CA PRO A 189 1.35 21.22 -11.37
C PRO A 189 0.55 21.59 -12.61
N ARG A 190 0.65 20.77 -13.66
CA ARG A 190 -0.18 20.96 -14.85
C ARG A 190 -1.66 20.87 -14.41
N PRO A 191 -2.54 21.79 -14.89
CA PRO A 191 -3.97 21.66 -14.64
C PRO A 191 -4.40 20.28 -15.11
N ALA A 192 -4.90 19.46 -14.20
CA ALA A 192 -5.29 18.11 -14.52
C ALA A 192 -6.31 18.17 -15.67
N GLN A 193 -5.96 17.60 -16.83
CA GLN A 193 -7.03 17.17 -17.72
C GLN A 193 -7.86 16.19 -16.90
N ALA A 194 -9.15 16.47 -16.83
CA ALA A 194 -10.07 15.76 -15.97
C ALA A 194 -9.92 14.24 -16.15
N LEU A 195 -9.77 13.54 -15.02
CA LEU A 195 -10.38 12.22 -14.79
C LEU A 195 -9.87 11.06 -15.66
N ALA A 196 -8.66 10.58 -15.41
CA ALA A 196 -8.50 9.13 -15.39
C ALA A 196 -8.60 8.68 -13.93
N SER A 197 -9.58 7.83 -13.64
CA SER A 197 -9.72 7.17 -12.35
C SER A 197 -8.42 6.42 -12.02
N ALA A 198 -8.09 6.29 -10.75
CA ALA A 198 -7.02 5.39 -10.36
C ALA A 198 -7.29 3.99 -10.91
N ASN A 199 -6.25 3.30 -11.35
CA ASN A 199 -6.36 1.90 -11.72
C ASN A 199 -6.68 1.11 -10.45
N LEU A 200 -7.91 0.57 -10.36
CA LEU A 200 -8.37 -0.15 -9.17
C LEU A 200 -7.50 -1.39 -8.87
N THR A 201 -6.87 -1.96 -9.90
CA THR A 201 -5.88 -3.04 -9.73
C THR A 201 -4.67 -2.55 -8.95
N ASP A 202 -4.12 -1.39 -9.33
CA ASP A 202 -2.97 -0.80 -8.64
C ASP A 202 -3.32 -0.38 -7.20
N VAL A 203 -4.54 0.15 -6.98
CA VAL A 203 -5.03 0.49 -5.63
C VAL A 203 -5.13 -0.76 -4.74
N SER A 204 -5.64 -1.88 -5.28
CA SER A 204 -5.67 -3.15 -4.58
C SER A 204 -4.27 -3.67 -4.27
N LEU A 205 -3.35 -3.61 -5.24
CA LEU A 205 -1.95 -3.99 -5.04
C LEU A 205 -1.27 -3.13 -3.96
N TYR A 206 -1.57 -1.84 -3.92
CA TYR A 206 -1.08 -0.92 -2.90
C TYR A 206 -1.61 -1.30 -1.51
N SER A 207 -2.93 -1.48 -1.38
CA SER A 207 -3.55 -1.90 -0.11
C SER A 207 -2.95 -3.22 0.39
N ASN A 208 -2.74 -4.17 -0.50
CA ASN A 208 -2.08 -5.44 -0.18
C ASN A 208 -0.64 -5.24 0.30
N ALA A 209 0.13 -4.37 -0.36
CA ALA A 209 1.52 -4.11 0.02
C ALA A 209 1.63 -3.39 1.38
N VAL A 210 0.72 -2.44 1.68
CA VAL A 210 0.62 -1.81 3.01
C VAL A 210 0.22 -2.83 4.07
N SER A 211 -0.70 -3.75 3.75
CA SER A 211 -1.15 -4.82 4.65
C SER A 211 -0.02 -5.79 4.98
N ASP A 212 0.74 -6.21 3.97
CA ASP A 212 1.94 -7.04 4.14
C ASP A 212 3.01 -6.31 4.99
N LEU A 213 3.22 -5.01 4.74
CA LEU A 213 4.18 -4.19 5.50
C LEU A 213 3.79 -4.09 6.98
N PHE A 214 2.52 -3.81 7.26
CA PHE A 214 1.97 -3.75 8.61
C PHE A 214 2.07 -5.12 9.31
N GLY A 215 1.62 -6.19 8.65
CA GLY A 215 1.66 -7.55 9.17
C GLY A 215 3.08 -8.04 9.46
N SER A 216 4.03 -7.77 8.56
CA SER A 216 5.45 -8.13 8.75
C SER A 216 6.09 -7.33 9.89
N THR A 217 5.77 -6.03 9.99
CA THR A 217 6.24 -5.17 11.09
C THR A 217 5.72 -5.67 12.44
N TRP A 218 4.45 -6.07 12.50
CA TRP A 218 3.86 -6.63 13.72
C TRP A 218 4.46 -8.00 14.05
N THR A 219 4.60 -8.89 13.07
CA THR A 219 5.25 -10.21 13.28
C THR A 219 6.67 -10.06 13.84
N ALA A 220 7.40 -9.04 13.41
CA ALA A 220 8.75 -8.76 13.87
C ALA A 220 8.84 -8.40 15.36
N THR A 221 7.72 -8.02 16.00
CA THR A 221 7.71 -7.72 17.43
C THR A 221 7.77 -8.99 18.28
N ALA A 222 7.31 -10.14 17.79
CA ALA A 222 7.36 -11.39 18.54
C ALA A 222 8.80 -11.83 18.86
N ARG A 223 9.05 -12.24 20.11
CA ARG A 223 10.33 -12.82 20.56
C ARG A 223 10.39 -14.32 20.33
N ASP A 224 9.25 -14.99 20.46
CA ASP A 224 9.12 -16.43 20.33
C ASP A 224 7.75 -16.84 19.74
N LYS A 225 7.54 -18.16 19.61
CA LYS A 225 6.32 -18.71 19.03
C LYS A 225 5.08 -18.50 19.91
N ALA A 226 5.23 -18.43 21.23
CA ALA A 226 4.10 -18.22 22.12
C ALA A 226 3.56 -16.80 21.93
N GLU A 227 4.45 -15.81 21.95
CA GLU A 227 4.10 -14.42 21.68
C GLU A 227 3.53 -14.23 20.28
N LEU A 228 4.11 -14.89 19.27
CA LEU A 228 3.54 -14.86 17.92
C LEU A 228 2.11 -15.43 17.88
N GLY A 229 1.81 -16.45 18.70
CA GLY A 229 0.46 -16.98 18.89
C GLY A 229 -0.51 -15.95 19.50
N ASP A 230 -0.04 -15.16 20.47
CA ASP A 230 -0.82 -14.08 21.08
C ASP A 230 -1.07 -12.93 20.09
N LEU A 231 -0.06 -12.57 19.29
CA LEU A 231 -0.20 -11.60 18.20
C LEU A 231 -1.21 -12.08 17.16
N CYS A 232 -1.14 -13.36 16.77
CA CYS A 232 -2.09 -13.96 15.83
C CYS A 232 -3.53 -13.93 16.38
N THR A 233 -3.71 -14.26 17.66
CA THR A 233 -5.02 -14.19 18.33
C THR A 233 -5.55 -12.76 18.31
N THR A 234 -4.69 -11.78 18.60
CA THR A 234 -5.04 -10.36 18.53
C THR A 234 -5.41 -9.96 17.09
N ALA A 235 -4.66 -10.42 16.09
CA ALA A 235 -4.93 -10.09 14.70
C ALA A 235 -6.26 -10.65 14.19
N LYS A 236 -6.61 -11.89 14.58
CA LYS A 236 -7.92 -12.50 14.30
C LYS A 236 -9.07 -11.71 14.93
N GLY A 237 -8.83 -11.07 16.07
CA GLY A 237 -9.84 -10.24 16.75
C GLY A 237 -10.08 -8.87 16.10
N ARG A 238 -9.27 -8.45 15.12
CA ARG A 238 -9.28 -7.07 14.57
C ARG A 238 -9.54 -6.99 13.06
N LEU A 239 -10.10 -8.05 12.47
CA LEU A 239 -10.28 -8.13 11.01
C LEU A 239 -11.11 -6.96 10.45
N ASP A 240 -12.23 -6.64 11.10
CA ASP A 240 -13.07 -5.51 10.69
C ASP A 240 -12.35 -4.17 10.87
N GLY A 241 -11.53 -4.04 11.92
CA GLY A 241 -10.69 -2.86 12.16
C GLY A 241 -9.67 -2.64 11.05
N TYR A 242 -9.03 -3.69 10.54
CA TYR A 242 -8.11 -3.57 9.40
C TYR A 242 -8.84 -3.10 8.13
N ALA A 243 -10.02 -3.66 7.85
CA ALA A 243 -10.81 -3.26 6.70
C ALA A 243 -11.21 -1.78 6.77
N ARG A 244 -11.61 -1.28 7.95
CA ARG A 244 -11.91 0.15 8.17
C ARG A 244 -10.70 1.06 7.98
N MET A 245 -9.48 0.55 8.22
CA MET A 245 -8.23 1.26 7.96
C MET A 245 -7.75 1.15 6.50
N GLY A 246 -8.54 0.54 5.60
CA GLY A 246 -8.18 0.38 4.19
C GLY A 246 -7.17 -0.73 3.90
N MET A 247 -7.00 -1.69 4.83
CA MET A 247 -6.11 -2.84 4.70
C MET A 247 -6.86 -4.13 4.38
N SER A 248 -6.16 -5.08 3.76
CA SER A 248 -6.60 -6.46 3.60
C SER A 248 -6.41 -7.23 4.91
N ALA A 249 -7.51 -7.46 5.61
CA ALA A 249 -7.52 -8.17 6.88
C ALA A 249 -6.94 -9.59 6.78
N ASP A 250 -7.21 -10.28 5.66
CA ASP A 250 -6.68 -11.62 5.41
C ASP A 250 -5.17 -11.61 5.25
N LEU A 251 -4.59 -10.63 4.54
CA LEU A 251 -3.13 -10.54 4.40
C LEU A 251 -2.45 -10.23 5.73
N VAL A 252 -3.00 -9.29 6.52
CA VAL A 252 -2.47 -9.00 7.87
C VAL A 252 -2.50 -10.26 8.73
N LYS A 253 -3.63 -10.98 8.75
CA LYS A 253 -3.78 -12.24 9.46
C LYS A 253 -2.79 -13.29 8.96
N GLU A 254 -2.65 -13.47 7.65
CA GLU A 254 -1.74 -14.46 7.06
C GLU A 254 -0.28 -14.17 7.43
N CYS A 255 0.16 -12.92 7.38
CA CYS A 255 1.50 -12.52 7.79
C CYS A 255 1.80 -12.92 9.25
N VAL A 256 0.88 -12.59 10.16
CA VAL A 256 1.07 -12.79 11.61
C VAL A 256 0.84 -14.24 12.03
N CYS A 257 -0.23 -14.87 11.56
CA CYS A 257 -0.63 -16.22 11.99
C CYS A 257 0.04 -17.35 11.21
N GLY A 258 0.54 -17.06 10.02
CA GLY A 258 0.76 -18.09 9.01
C GLY A 258 -0.56 -18.60 8.43
N GLY A 259 -0.53 -18.93 7.14
CA GLY A 259 -1.59 -19.66 6.46
C GLY A 259 -0.99 -20.94 5.87
N ASN A 260 -1.81 -21.98 5.71
CA ASN A 260 -1.49 -23.02 4.73
C ASN A 260 -1.31 -22.30 3.40
N VAL A 261 -0.07 -22.28 2.91
CA VAL A 261 0.28 -21.65 1.64
C VAL A 261 -0.45 -22.42 0.55
N SER A 262 -1.69 -22.03 0.25
CA SER A 262 -2.11 -22.06 -1.15
C SER A 262 -1.27 -20.96 -1.77
N GLU A 263 -0.20 -21.38 -2.43
CA GLU A 263 0.74 -20.55 -3.15
C GLU A 263 0.01 -19.35 -3.75
N MET A 264 0.56 -18.13 -3.56
CA MET A 264 0.45 -17.11 -4.61
C MET A 264 0.56 -17.87 -5.94
N PRO A 265 -0.37 -17.74 -6.90
CA PRO A 265 -0.33 -18.57 -8.09
C PRO A 265 1.02 -18.38 -8.77
N SER A 266 1.92 -19.32 -8.50
CA SER A 266 3.15 -19.52 -9.24
C SER A 266 2.68 -19.81 -10.65
N ALA A 267 3.26 -19.09 -11.61
CA ALA A 267 3.15 -19.45 -13.01
C ALA A 267 3.55 -20.93 -13.14
N VAL A 268 2.58 -21.81 -13.34
CA VAL A 268 2.82 -23.22 -13.69
C VAL A 268 2.69 -23.37 -15.20
N PRO A 269 3.55 -24.20 -15.83
CA PRO A 269 3.90 -24.08 -17.24
C PRO A 269 2.80 -24.59 -18.17
N SER A 270 2.86 -24.06 -19.40
CA SER A 270 2.10 -24.50 -20.56
C SER A 270 2.03 -26.03 -20.69
N ALA A 271 0.81 -26.56 -20.66
CA ALA A 271 0.48 -27.85 -21.24
C ALA A 271 -0.55 -27.63 -22.36
N HIS A 272 -0.17 -27.99 -23.59
CA HIS A 272 -1.04 -28.02 -24.75
C HIS A 272 -2.26 -28.93 -24.54
N PRO A 273 -3.44 -28.59 -25.08
CA PRO A 273 -4.57 -29.51 -25.13
C PRO A 273 -4.44 -30.43 -26.34
N HIS A 274 -4.39 -31.75 -26.09
CA HIS A 274 -4.77 -32.73 -27.11
C HIS A 274 -6.30 -32.76 -27.25
N GLY A 275 -6.76 -32.80 -28.51
CA GLY A 275 -8.14 -32.59 -28.93
C GLY A 275 -9.16 -33.67 -28.53
N PRO A 276 -10.43 -33.50 -28.97
CA PRO A 276 -11.56 -34.28 -28.50
C PRO A 276 -11.78 -35.54 -29.36
N PRO A 277 -12.38 -36.61 -28.81
CA PRO A 277 -13.02 -37.63 -29.63
C PRO A 277 -14.53 -37.37 -29.75
N MET A 278 -14.99 -37.40 -31.00
CA MET A 278 -16.39 -37.47 -31.38
C MET A 278 -17.03 -38.81 -30.98
N GLY A 279 -18.33 -38.81 -30.70
CA GLY A 279 -19.13 -40.04 -30.62
C GLY A 279 -20.54 -39.83 -30.07
N ALA A 280 -21.49 -39.49 -30.96
CA ALA A 280 -22.93 -39.78 -30.81
C ALA A 280 -23.20 -41.23 -31.33
N PRO A 281 -24.39 -41.89 -31.21
CA PRO A 281 -25.70 -41.28 -31.50
C PRO A 281 -27.00 -41.88 -30.88
N MET A 282 -28.11 -41.18 -31.20
CA MET A 282 -29.51 -41.63 -31.48
C MET A 282 -30.59 -41.83 -30.39
N GLY A 283 -31.78 -41.26 -30.72
CA GLY A 283 -33.12 -41.56 -30.19
C GLY A 283 -34.00 -40.31 -30.03
N ALA A 284 -34.53 -39.68 -31.10
CA ALA A 284 -35.80 -39.95 -31.81
C ALA A 284 -37.10 -39.58 -31.04
N GLY A 285 -37.87 -38.60 -31.56
CA GLY A 285 -39.34 -38.56 -31.46
C GLY A 285 -40.02 -37.20 -31.22
N GLY A 286 -40.76 -36.70 -32.22
CA GLY A 286 -41.98 -35.87 -32.02
C GLY A 286 -41.99 -34.45 -32.60
N ALA A 287 -42.82 -34.22 -33.62
CA ALA A 287 -42.92 -33.00 -34.44
C ALA A 287 -44.11 -32.06 -34.05
N PRO A 288 -44.64 -31.16 -34.91
CA PRO A 288 -44.36 -29.72 -34.89
C PRO A 288 -45.63 -28.83 -34.71
N MET A 289 -45.46 -27.53 -34.50
CA MET A 289 -46.40 -26.50 -35.00
C MET A 289 -45.75 -25.11 -35.05
N ALA A 290 -46.15 -24.37 -36.09
CA ALA A 290 -45.58 -23.12 -36.58
C ALA A 290 -45.97 -21.86 -35.78
N GLY A 291 -45.20 -20.79 -35.97
CA GLY A 291 -45.60 -19.44 -35.54
C GLY A 291 -44.47 -18.42 -35.65
N MET A 292 -44.40 -17.74 -36.79
CA MET A 292 -43.49 -16.63 -37.09
C MET A 292 -43.63 -15.47 -36.10
N ASN A 293 -42.51 -14.91 -35.64
CA ASN A 293 -42.23 -13.46 -35.63
C ASN A 293 -40.86 -13.18 -34.99
N ALA A 294 -39.94 -12.60 -35.77
CA ALA A 294 -38.76 -11.88 -35.28
C ALA A 294 -39.19 -10.48 -34.80
N PRO A 295 -38.50 -9.84 -33.84
CA PRO A 295 -37.33 -9.03 -34.22
C PRO A 295 -36.20 -8.89 -33.18
N LEU A 296 -35.05 -8.39 -33.67
CA LEU A 296 -33.96 -7.69 -32.97
C LEU A 296 -33.13 -8.50 -31.96
N GLY A 297 -32.08 -9.13 -32.49
CA GLY A 297 -31.01 -9.74 -31.71
C GLY A 297 -30.12 -8.71 -31.02
N SER A 298 -30.19 -8.68 -29.70
CA SER A 298 -29.15 -8.15 -28.82
C SER A 298 -27.95 -9.10 -28.87
N ALA A 299 -26.79 -8.58 -29.25
CA ALA A 299 -25.54 -9.34 -29.24
C ALA A 299 -25.19 -9.78 -27.80
N PRO A 300 -24.84 -11.06 -27.57
CA PRO A 300 -24.35 -11.52 -26.28
C PRO A 300 -22.98 -10.90 -26.00
N GLY A 301 -22.81 -10.41 -24.76
CA GLY A 301 -21.60 -9.75 -24.30
C GLY A 301 -20.35 -10.59 -24.57
N ALA A 302 -19.37 -9.95 -25.19
CA ALA A 302 -18.02 -10.48 -25.28
C ALA A 302 -17.49 -10.78 -23.86
N PRO A 303 -16.82 -11.92 -23.64
CA PRO A 303 -16.14 -12.18 -22.39
C PRO A 303 -15.06 -11.11 -22.19
N MET A 304 -14.97 -10.56 -20.97
CA MET A 304 -13.82 -9.76 -20.54
C MET A 304 -12.59 -10.68 -20.55
N GLU A 305 -11.91 -10.70 -21.69
CA GLU A 305 -10.68 -11.42 -21.93
C GLU A 305 -9.50 -10.53 -21.49
N ASN A 306 -8.67 -11.07 -20.59
CA ASN A 306 -7.33 -10.62 -20.22
C ASN A 306 -7.19 -9.23 -19.57
N ALA A 307 -7.39 -9.18 -18.24
CA ALA A 307 -6.66 -8.21 -17.43
C ALA A 307 -5.16 -8.51 -17.55
N PRO A 308 -4.30 -7.51 -17.82
CA PRO A 308 -2.87 -7.74 -17.99
C PRO A 308 -2.28 -8.34 -16.71
N HIS A 309 -1.70 -9.54 -16.84
CA HIS A 309 -0.86 -10.14 -15.82
C HIS A 309 0.34 -9.22 -15.57
N HIS A 310 0.28 -8.39 -14.53
CA HIS A 310 1.48 -7.71 -14.05
C HIS A 310 2.48 -8.80 -13.62
N PRO A 311 3.70 -8.83 -14.19
CA PRO A 311 4.69 -9.81 -13.77
C PRO A 311 4.93 -9.64 -12.26
N PRO A 312 5.08 -10.74 -11.50
CA PRO A 312 5.36 -10.66 -10.08
C PRO A 312 6.62 -9.80 -9.90
N PHE A 313 6.53 -8.78 -9.03
CA PHE A 313 7.66 -7.93 -8.68
C PHE A 313 8.73 -8.80 -8.01
N TYR A 314 9.61 -9.42 -8.80
CA TYR A 314 10.67 -10.28 -8.29
C TYR A 314 11.89 -9.43 -7.90
N PHE A 315 12.00 -9.16 -6.60
CA PHE A 315 13.16 -8.51 -5.99
C PHE A 315 14.25 -9.56 -5.70
N PRO A 316 15.52 -9.26 -6.00
CA PRO A 316 16.63 -10.11 -5.60
C PRO A 316 16.58 -10.42 -4.09
N GLY A 317 16.72 -11.69 -3.71
CA GLY A 317 16.72 -12.14 -2.31
C GLY A 317 15.36 -12.64 -1.78
N MET A 318 14.30 -12.62 -2.59
CA MET A 318 12.98 -13.12 -2.16
C MET A 318 12.95 -14.63 -1.88
N ASP A 319 13.85 -15.41 -2.48
CA ASP A 319 13.93 -16.87 -2.25
C ASP A 319 14.40 -17.24 -0.84
N THR A 320 14.91 -16.26 -0.08
CA THR A 320 15.39 -16.44 1.30
C THR A 320 14.45 -15.85 2.35
N LEU A 321 13.27 -15.39 1.93
CA LEU A 321 12.30 -14.82 2.86
C LEU A 321 11.72 -15.91 3.77
N PRO A 322 11.56 -15.61 5.07
CA PRO A 322 10.95 -16.54 6.00
C PRO A 322 9.51 -16.81 5.61
N LYS A 323 9.00 -17.97 6.02
CA LYS A 323 7.59 -18.29 5.80
C LYS A 323 6.74 -17.40 6.70
N ARG A 324 5.54 -17.06 6.23
CA ARG A 324 4.55 -16.36 7.05
C ARG A 324 4.22 -17.19 8.31
N GLY A 325 3.97 -16.53 9.43
CA GLY A 325 3.74 -17.20 10.72
C GLY A 325 4.99 -17.78 11.38
N GLU A 326 6.18 -17.36 10.97
CA GLU A 326 7.43 -17.67 11.67
C GLU A 326 7.93 -16.46 12.48
N VAL A 327 8.62 -16.73 13.58
CA VAL A 327 9.31 -15.69 14.35
C VAL A 327 10.43 -15.13 13.49
N LEU A 328 10.39 -13.83 13.23
CA LEU A 328 11.36 -13.17 12.38
C LEU A 328 12.64 -12.84 13.16
N THR A 329 13.79 -13.14 12.58
CA THR A 329 15.04 -12.49 13.00
C THR A 329 15.00 -11.01 12.61
N THR A 330 15.81 -10.18 13.29
CA THR A 330 15.91 -8.75 12.95
C THR A 330 16.27 -8.54 11.47
N THR A 331 17.24 -9.30 10.94
CA THR A 331 17.64 -9.22 9.54
C THR A 331 16.49 -9.55 8.59
N GLN A 332 15.75 -10.63 8.86
CA GLN A 332 14.61 -11.01 8.04
C GLN A 332 13.50 -9.94 8.06
N ALA A 333 13.18 -9.43 9.25
CA ALA A 333 12.19 -8.37 9.41
C ALA A 333 12.59 -7.09 8.65
N THR A 334 13.84 -6.65 8.77
CA THR A 334 14.35 -5.48 8.03
C THR A 334 14.27 -5.69 6.52
N GLN A 335 14.58 -6.89 6.01
CA GLN A 335 14.47 -7.19 4.57
C GLN A 335 13.03 -7.20 4.09
N LEU A 336 12.10 -7.81 4.84
CA LEU A 336 10.67 -7.79 4.51
C LEU A 336 10.12 -6.37 4.49
N ILE A 337 10.41 -5.56 5.52
CA ILE A 337 10.00 -4.16 5.60
C ILE A 337 10.54 -3.38 4.40
N LYS A 338 11.83 -3.51 4.09
CA LYS A 338 12.48 -2.87 2.94
C LYS A 338 11.81 -3.27 1.63
N MET A 339 11.49 -4.54 1.45
CA MET A 339 10.83 -5.06 0.25
C MET A 339 9.38 -4.55 0.11
N HIS A 340 8.58 -4.57 1.17
CA HIS A 340 7.20 -4.07 1.10
C HIS A 340 7.15 -2.55 0.90
N MET A 341 8.05 -1.78 1.54
CA MET A 341 8.22 -0.35 1.23
C MET A 341 8.59 -0.11 -0.23
N THR A 342 9.47 -0.95 -0.79
CA THR A 342 9.84 -0.90 -2.22
C THR A 342 8.65 -1.19 -3.12
N ARG A 343 7.83 -2.20 -2.80
CA ARG A 343 6.59 -2.52 -3.53
C ARG A 343 5.62 -1.34 -3.53
N ILE A 344 5.36 -0.77 -2.35
CA ILE A 344 4.50 0.40 -2.18
C ILE A 344 4.99 1.55 -3.06
N PHE A 345 6.28 1.89 -2.96
CA PHE A 345 6.89 2.98 -3.72
C PHE A 345 6.74 2.78 -5.23
N VAL A 346 7.05 1.59 -5.76
CA VAL A 346 6.97 1.30 -7.20
C VAL A 346 5.53 1.33 -7.72
N ILE A 347 4.56 0.83 -6.95
CA ILE A 347 3.14 0.87 -7.33
C ILE A 347 2.69 2.32 -7.49
N VAL A 348 2.95 3.16 -6.48
CA VAL A 348 2.57 4.57 -6.51
C VAL A 348 3.31 5.30 -7.63
N LEU A 349 4.64 5.14 -7.74
CA LEU A 349 5.45 5.84 -8.73
C LEU A 349 5.02 5.53 -10.18
N ASN A 350 4.65 4.29 -10.46
CA ASN A 350 4.11 3.91 -11.77
C ASN A 350 2.69 4.45 -12.00
N GLY A 351 1.87 4.51 -10.95
CA GLY A 351 0.51 5.04 -11.04
C GLY A 351 0.44 6.57 -11.14
N MET A 352 1.55 7.27 -10.89
CA MET A 352 1.60 8.72 -10.87
C MET A 352 1.53 9.37 -12.26
N SER A 353 1.80 8.68 -13.36
CA SER A 353 1.73 9.28 -14.69
C SER A 353 1.39 8.24 -15.75
N ASP A 354 0.69 8.68 -16.78
CA ASP A 354 0.40 7.92 -18.00
C ASP A 354 1.13 8.50 -19.23
N MET A 355 2.08 9.42 -19.01
CA MET A 355 2.91 9.96 -20.07
C MET A 355 3.74 8.83 -20.71
N PRO A 356 3.77 8.71 -22.05
CA PRO A 356 4.48 7.63 -22.73
C PRO A 356 5.98 7.55 -22.39
N ASP A 357 6.60 8.68 -22.06
CA ASP A 357 8.02 8.79 -21.71
C ASP A 357 8.28 8.73 -20.19
N TRP A 358 7.26 8.46 -19.37
CA TRP A 358 7.38 8.44 -17.91
C TRP A 358 8.42 7.44 -17.41
N ASN A 359 8.33 6.18 -17.82
CA ASN A 359 9.27 5.14 -17.37
C ASN A 359 10.68 5.41 -17.89
N ASP A 360 10.81 5.82 -19.15
CA ASP A 360 12.08 6.25 -19.75
C ASP A 360 12.74 7.38 -18.96
N PHE A 361 11.94 8.36 -18.53
CA PHE A 361 12.38 9.44 -17.67
C PHE A 361 12.85 8.90 -16.32
N LEU A 362 12.06 8.05 -15.66
CA LEU A 362 12.42 7.47 -14.36
C LEU A 362 13.72 6.67 -14.45
N CYS A 363 13.88 5.81 -15.44
CA CYS A 363 15.09 4.99 -15.65
C CYS A 363 16.37 5.80 -15.77
N LYS A 364 16.29 6.99 -16.39
CA LYS A 364 17.45 7.87 -16.58
C LYS A 364 17.76 8.72 -15.34
N ASN A 365 16.77 8.97 -14.50
CA ASN A 365 16.85 9.98 -13.44
C ASN A 365 16.85 9.42 -12.02
N LEU A 366 16.31 8.22 -11.80
CA LEU A 366 16.40 7.52 -10.52
C LEU A 366 17.86 7.20 -10.16
N SER A 367 18.17 7.33 -8.88
CA SER A 367 19.47 7.06 -8.30
C SER A 367 19.39 5.83 -7.43
N VAL A 368 20.08 4.74 -7.80
CA VAL A 368 20.13 3.52 -6.98
C VAL A 368 20.63 3.84 -5.58
N ARG A 369 21.70 4.64 -5.47
CA ARG A 369 22.23 5.11 -4.18
C ARG A 369 21.23 5.95 -3.40
N GLY A 370 20.50 6.83 -4.09
CA GLY A 370 19.44 7.65 -3.51
C GLY A 370 18.31 6.80 -2.94
N LEU A 371 17.82 5.83 -3.72
CA LEU A 371 16.81 4.85 -3.32
C LEU A 371 17.27 4.01 -2.12
N ASP A 372 18.49 3.48 -2.15
CA ASP A 372 19.05 2.70 -1.03
C ASP A 372 19.18 3.54 0.24
N SER A 373 19.56 4.82 0.11
CA SER A 373 19.65 5.75 1.25
C SER A 373 18.29 6.09 1.89
N CYS A 374 17.19 5.78 1.21
CA CYS A 374 15.82 5.92 1.71
C CYS A 374 15.25 4.62 2.29
N GLY A 375 16.05 3.56 2.39
CA GLY A 375 15.55 2.26 2.82
C GLY A 375 14.69 1.57 1.75
N LEU A 376 14.95 1.82 0.46
CA LEU A 376 14.36 1.07 -0.66
C LEU A 376 15.39 0.14 -1.29
N MET A 377 14.95 -0.90 -2.01
CA MET A 377 15.85 -1.76 -2.79
C MET A 377 16.13 -1.09 -4.14
N GLY A 378 17.19 -0.28 -4.24
CA GLY A 378 17.41 0.60 -5.40
C GLY A 378 17.44 -0.11 -6.76
N GLU A 379 18.21 -1.19 -6.88
CA GLU A 379 18.24 -2.05 -8.09
C GLU A 379 16.87 -2.67 -8.38
N GLY A 380 16.13 -3.03 -7.33
CA GLY A 380 14.78 -3.58 -7.43
C GLY A 380 13.79 -2.59 -8.03
N VAL A 381 13.83 -1.34 -7.57
CA VAL A 381 13.03 -0.24 -8.14
C VAL A 381 13.39 -0.02 -9.60
N LEU A 382 14.67 0.10 -9.91
CA LEU A 382 15.12 0.38 -11.28
C LEU A 382 14.69 -0.75 -12.23
N LYS A 383 14.90 -2.00 -11.86
CA LYS A 383 14.44 -3.16 -12.64
C LYS A 383 12.91 -3.15 -12.85
N ALA A 384 12.14 -2.84 -11.81
CA ALA A 384 10.68 -2.85 -11.90
C ALA A 384 10.12 -1.70 -12.76
N VAL A 385 10.78 -0.54 -12.75
CA VAL A 385 10.37 0.63 -13.55
C VAL A 385 10.82 0.50 -15.00
N CYS A 386 12.03 -0.01 -15.25
CA CYS A 386 12.63 -0.10 -16.59
C CYS A 386 12.23 -1.33 -17.40
N ALA A 387 11.50 -2.27 -16.80
CA ALA A 387 10.98 -3.44 -17.50
C ALA A 387 9.67 -3.17 -18.27
N LYS A 388 9.12 -1.95 -18.17
CA LYS A 388 7.90 -1.50 -18.84
C LYS A 388 8.26 -0.51 -19.93
#